data_AF-A0A438JDY3-F1
#
_entry.id   AF-A0A438JDY3-F1
#
_cell.length_a   1.000
_cell.length_b   1.000
_cell.length_c   1.000
_cell.angle_alpha   90.00
_cell.angle_beta   90.00
_cell.angle_gamma   90.00
#
_symmetry.space_group_name_H-M   'P 1'
#
loop_
_entity.id
_entity.type
_entity.pdbx_description
1 polymer ?
#
loop_
_entity_poly.entity_id
_entity_poly.type
_entity_poly.pdbx_seq_one_letter_code
_entity_poly.pdbx_strand_id
1 'polypeptide(L)'
;MAQIYELLWLKIILEDLKIKWETPMRLYCDNKSAAINIAHNLIQHDRTKHVEVDKHFIKEKLDSGLIYTPYVSTRGQLVDILTKRSASAQFQEIIIKLGINDIYSPA
;
A
#
# COMPACT_ATOMS: atom_id res chain seq x y z
N MET A 1 10.50 3.50 2.57
CA MET A 1 10.97 4.63 1.75
C MET A 1 10.60 4.44 0.29
N ALA A 2 11.14 3.44 -0.43
CA ALA A 2 10.90 3.23 -1.87
C ALA A 2 9.42 3.26 -2.29
N GLN A 3 8.55 2.50 -1.60
CA GLN A 3 7.10 2.46 -1.90
C GLN A 3 6.38 3.81 -1.82
N ILE A 4 6.85 4.71 -0.95
CA ILE A 4 6.27 6.05 -0.80
C ILE A 4 6.70 6.95 -1.97
N TYR A 5 7.95 6.84 -2.42
CA TYR A 5 8.42 7.54 -3.62
C TYR A 5 7.70 7.05 -4.88
N GLU A 6 7.50 5.74 -5.01
CA GLU A 6 6.71 5.16 -6.12
C GLU A 6 5.28 5.71 -6.14
N LEU A 7 4.64 5.81 -4.97
CA LEU A 7 3.29 6.35 -4.85
C LEU A 7 3.23 7.85 -5.19
N LEU A 8 4.21 8.64 -4.73
CA LEU A 8 4.33 10.05 -5.09
C LEU A 8 4.59 10.25 -6.58
N TRP A 9 5.41 9.39 -7.18
CA TRP A 9 5.68 9.43 -8.62
C TRP A 9 4.42 9.09 -9.43
N LEU A 10 3.65 8.10 -9.00
CA LEU A 10 2.35 7.79 -9.60
C LEU A 10 1.40 8.98 -9.55
N LYS A 11 1.38 9.74 -8.44
CA LYS A 11 0.60 10.97 -8.32
C LYS A 11 0.97 12.00 -9.38
N ILE A 12 2.27 12.24 -9.57
CA ILE A 12 2.78 13.18 -10.57
C ILE A 12 2.30 12.77 -11.97
N ILE A 13 2.38 11.47 -12.30
CA ILE A 13 1.89 10.96 -13.57
C ILE A 13 0.39 11.18 -13.73
N LEU A 14 -0.41 10.91 -12.69
CA LEU A 14 -1.85 11.16 -12.74
C LEU A 14 -2.17 12.65 -12.95
N GLU A 15 -1.43 13.54 -12.30
CA GLU A 15 -1.54 14.99 -12.47
C GLU A 15 -1.16 15.43 -13.91
N ASP A 16 -0.11 14.86 -14.48
CA ASP A 16 0.29 15.09 -15.88
C ASP A 16 -0.78 14.63 -16.86
N LEU A 17 -1.42 13.49 -16.57
CA LEU A 17 -2.57 12.96 -17.32
C LEU A 17 -3.88 13.71 -17.06
N LYS A 18 -3.86 14.79 -16.26
CA LYS A 18 -5.04 15.59 -15.88
C LYS A 18 -6.11 14.81 -15.11
N ILE A 19 -5.72 13.71 -14.47
CA ILE A 19 -6.57 12.91 -13.60
C ILE A 19 -6.48 13.51 -12.19
N LYS A 20 -7.58 14.07 -11.70
CA LYS A 20 -7.66 14.58 -10.33
C LYS A 20 -7.76 13.42 -9.34
N TRP A 21 -6.91 13.42 -8.33
CA TRP A 21 -6.96 12.49 -7.21
C TRP A 21 -7.24 13.27 -5.92
N GLU A 22 -8.51 13.30 -5.51
CA GLU A 22 -8.98 14.15 -4.41
C GLU A 22 -8.89 13.47 -3.04
N THR A 23 -8.64 12.16 -3.01
CA THR A 23 -8.54 11.38 -1.77
C THR A 23 -7.09 11.11 -1.38
N PRO A 24 -6.77 10.90 -0.09
CA PRO A 24 -5.45 10.42 0.32
C PRO A 24 -5.03 9.17 -0.45
N MET A 25 -3.78 9.12 -0.93
CA MET A 25 -3.26 7.92 -1.58
C MET A 25 -3.04 6.83 -0.53
N ARG A 26 -3.71 5.68 -0.70
CA ARG A 26 -3.67 4.59 0.27
C ARG A 26 -2.56 3.61 -0.06
N LEU A 27 -1.59 3.45 0.85
CA LEU A 27 -0.56 2.42 0.77
C LEU A 27 -0.89 1.32 1.78
N TYR A 28 -1.33 0.17 1.29
CA TYR A 28 -1.69 -0.97 2.13
C TYR A 28 -0.45 -1.79 2.48
N CYS A 29 -0.13 -1.91 3.78
CA CYS A 29 0.98 -2.72 4.27
C CYS A 29 0.49 -4.04 4.88
N ASP A 30 1.18 -5.12 4.55
CA ASP A 30 0.92 -6.52 4.97
C ASP A 30 1.39 -6.82 6.39
N ASN A 31 2.43 -6.11 6.82
CA ASN A 31 3.07 -6.29 8.10
C ASN A 31 2.74 -5.08 9.00
N LYS A 32 2.10 -5.37 10.13
CA LYS A 32 1.76 -4.36 11.15
C LYS A 32 3.01 -3.67 11.66
N SER A 33 4.12 -4.40 11.79
CA SER A 33 5.41 -3.83 12.14
C SER A 33 5.99 -2.98 11.01
N ALA A 34 5.73 -3.29 9.73
CA ALA A 34 6.15 -2.44 8.62
C ALA A 34 5.34 -1.15 8.55
N ALA A 35 4.02 -1.19 8.74
CA ALA A 35 3.18 0.01 8.81
C ALA A 35 3.60 0.92 9.98
N ILE A 36 3.80 0.32 11.17
CA ILE A 36 4.25 1.04 12.38
C ILE A 36 5.70 1.51 12.23
N ASN A 37 6.60 0.71 11.66
CA ASN A 37 7.98 1.13 11.41
C ASN A 37 8.06 2.19 10.31
N ILE A 38 7.21 2.18 9.29
CA ILE A 38 7.19 3.30 8.34
C ILE A 38 6.84 4.58 9.10
N ALA A 39 5.90 4.57 10.04
CA ALA A 39 5.64 5.75 10.88
C ALA A 39 6.77 6.05 11.90
N HIS A 40 7.36 5.03 12.52
CA HIS A 40 8.30 5.16 13.66
C HIS A 40 9.79 5.07 13.29
N ASN A 41 10.25 4.21 12.37
CA ASN A 41 11.64 4.18 11.88
C ASN A 41 12.01 5.39 11.02
N LEU A 42 11.03 6.12 10.46
CA LEU A 42 11.26 7.48 9.96
C LEU A 42 11.82 8.39 11.07
N ILE A 43 11.50 8.11 12.33
CA ILE A 43 11.91 8.91 13.49
C ILE A 43 13.26 8.43 14.05
N GLN A 44 13.65 7.15 13.89
CA GLN A 44 14.62 6.57 14.82
C GLN A 44 16.02 6.14 14.35
N HIS A 45 16.38 6.02 13.05
CA HIS A 45 17.58 5.19 12.77
C HIS A 45 18.68 5.61 11.77
N ASP A 46 18.84 6.87 11.36
CA ASP A 46 20.05 7.18 10.56
C ASP A 46 20.47 8.66 10.58
N ARG A 47 21.77 8.92 10.74
CA ARG A 47 22.41 10.24 10.94
C ARG A 47 23.08 10.79 9.67
N THR A 48 22.73 10.27 8.51
CA THR A 48 23.19 10.80 7.21
C THR A 48 22.21 11.87 6.72
N LYS A 49 22.71 13.06 6.36
CA LYS A 49 21.90 14.24 6.00
C LYS A 49 20.81 13.96 4.95
N HIS A 50 21.11 13.17 3.92
CA HIS A 50 20.15 12.83 2.86
C HIS A 50 18.97 12.01 3.41
N VAL A 51 19.26 11.02 4.25
CA VAL A 51 18.24 10.14 4.85
C VAL A 51 17.34 10.92 5.81
N GLU A 52 17.88 11.92 6.51
CA GLU A 52 17.11 12.79 7.42
C GLU A 52 16.15 13.73 6.66
N VAL A 53 16.59 14.28 5.53
CA VAL A 53 15.74 15.10 4.65
C VAL A 53 14.60 14.26 4.07
N ASP A 54 14.90 13.07 3.56
CA ASP A 54 13.91 12.14 3.03
C ASP A 54 12.86 11.75 4.09
N LYS A 55 13.31 11.56 5.33
CA LYS A 55 12.42 11.23 6.44
C LYS A 55 11.46 12.36 6.77
N HIS A 56 11.99 13.59 6.86
CA HIS A 56 11.17 14.77 7.14
C HIS A 56 10.13 14.98 6.04
N PHE A 57 10.54 14.87 4.78
CA PHE A 57 9.66 14.99 3.63
C PHE A 57 8.52 13.97 3.66
N ILE A 58 8.83 12.69 3.92
CA ILE A 58 7.80 11.64 3.98
C ILE A 58 6.86 11.85 5.16
N LYS A 59 7.41 12.23 6.32
CA LYS A 59 6.59 12.53 7.50
C LYS A 59 5.61 13.67 7.21
N GLU A 60 6.05 14.73 6.56
CA GLU A 60 5.18 15.82 6.12
C GLU A 60 4.06 15.33 5.18
N LYS A 61 4.34 14.37 4.28
CA LYS A 61 3.31 13.80 3.39
C LYS A 61 2.30 12.90 4.10
N LEU A 62 2.71 12.24 5.18
CA LEU A 62 1.80 11.50 6.05
C LEU A 62 0.96 12.45 6.92
N ASP A 63 1.61 13.44 7.55
CA ASP A 63 0.96 14.39 8.47
C ASP A 63 -0.01 15.33 7.72
N SER A 64 0.29 15.69 6.46
CA SER A 64 -0.63 16.43 5.59
C SER A 64 -1.82 15.61 5.08
N GLY A 65 -1.85 14.30 5.38
CA GLY A 65 -2.89 13.39 4.89
C GLY A 65 -2.82 13.11 3.39
N LEU A 66 -1.74 13.51 2.70
CA LEU A 66 -1.55 13.17 1.29
C LEU A 66 -1.42 11.66 1.09
N ILE A 67 -0.75 10.98 2.03
CA ILE A 67 -0.57 9.54 2.04
C ILE A 67 -1.20 8.98 3.32
N TYR A 68 -1.97 7.91 3.15
CA TYR A 68 -2.57 7.16 4.25
C TYR A 68 -2.10 5.71 4.18
N THR A 69 -1.56 5.18 5.28
CA THR A 69 -1.00 3.82 5.32
C THR A 69 -1.85 2.89 6.20
N PRO A 70 -3.02 2.42 5.74
CA PRO A 70 -3.82 1.48 6.50
C PRO A 70 -3.14 0.11 6.57
N TYR A 71 -3.16 -0.49 7.75
CA TYR A 71 -2.75 -1.88 7.92
C TYR A 71 -3.83 -2.81 7.36
N VAL A 72 -3.41 -3.82 6.58
CA VAL A 72 -4.27 -4.92 6.14
C VAL A 72 -3.63 -6.22 6.61
N SER A 73 -4.42 -7.06 7.27
CA SER A 73 -3.94 -8.39 7.67
C SER A 73 -3.60 -9.20 6.42
N THR A 74 -2.55 -10.02 6.48
CA THR A 74 -2.12 -10.91 5.39
C THR A 74 -3.26 -11.77 4.80
N ARG A 75 -4.23 -12.21 5.63
CA ARG A 75 -5.45 -12.94 5.19
C ARG A 75 -6.41 -12.11 4.32
N GLY A 76 -6.36 -10.79 4.40
CA GLY A 76 -7.24 -9.86 3.69
C GLY A 76 -6.59 -9.22 2.46
N GLN A 77 -5.35 -9.59 2.14
CA GLN A 77 -4.56 -8.93 1.11
C GLN A 77 -4.62 -9.73 -0.20
N LEU A 78 -5.50 -9.29 -1.08
CA LEU A 78 -5.75 -9.92 -2.39
C LEU A 78 -4.46 -10.12 -3.22
N VAL A 79 -3.50 -9.19 -3.09
CA VAL A 79 -2.23 -9.20 -3.82
C VAL A 79 -1.37 -10.42 -3.47
N ASP A 80 -1.33 -10.82 -2.21
CA ASP A 80 -0.53 -11.97 -1.76
C ASP A 80 -1.07 -13.28 -2.35
N ILE A 81 -2.38 -13.37 -2.61
CA ILE A 81 -2.97 -14.53 -3.26
C ILE A 81 -2.67 -14.56 -4.77
N LEU A 82 -2.59 -13.39 -5.40
CA LEU A 82 -2.25 -13.27 -6.83
C LEU A 82 -0.76 -13.51 -7.09
N THR A 83 0.11 -13.25 -6.11
CA THR A 83 1.58 -13.30 -6.26
C THR A 83 2.24 -14.49 -5.56
N LYS A 84 1.59 -15.08 -4.54
CA LYS A 84 2.09 -16.25 -3.82
C LYS A 84 1.11 -17.43 -3.98
N ARG A 85 1.64 -18.65 -4.01
CA ARG A 85 0.81 -19.87 -3.92
C ARG A 85 0.14 -19.90 -2.55
N SER A 86 -1.12 -19.49 -2.49
CA SER A 86 -1.93 -19.45 -1.28
C SER A 86 -2.63 -20.79 -1.00
N ALA A 87 -2.93 -21.06 0.27
CA ALA A 87 -3.72 -22.22 0.68
C ALA A 87 -5.16 -22.13 0.13
N SER A 88 -5.69 -23.26 -0.36
CA SER A 88 -6.95 -23.35 -1.10
C SER A 88 -8.14 -22.68 -0.41
N ALA A 89 -8.23 -22.74 0.92
CA ALA A 89 -9.34 -22.15 1.67
C ALA A 89 -9.36 -20.60 1.62
N GLN A 90 -8.20 -19.95 1.69
CA GLN A 90 -8.12 -18.48 1.60
C GLN A 90 -8.36 -17.99 0.17
N PHE A 91 -7.92 -18.77 -0.82
CA PHE A 91 -8.20 -18.52 -2.23
C PHE A 91 -9.70 -18.52 -2.53
N GLN A 92 -10.44 -19.51 -2.01
CA GLN A 92 -11.90 -19.62 -2.22
C GLN A 92 -12.70 -18.48 -1.58
N GLU A 93 -12.38 -18.09 -0.34
CA GLU A 93 -13.03 -16.95 0.33
C GLU A 93 -12.88 -15.65 -0.48
N ILE A 94 -11.74 -15.51 -1.16
CA ILE A 94 -11.39 -14.34 -1.96
C ILE A 94 -12.00 -14.37 -3.37
N ILE A 95 -12.06 -15.54 -4.02
CA ILE A 95 -12.82 -15.73 -5.27
C ILE A 95 -14.29 -15.27 -5.08
N ILE A 96 -14.89 -15.67 -3.96
CA ILE A 96 -16.26 -15.27 -3.58
C ILE A 96 -16.35 -13.75 -3.37
N LYS A 97 -15.39 -13.14 -2.65
CA LYS A 97 -15.36 -11.68 -2.43
C LYS A 97 -15.11 -10.86 -3.71
N LEU A 98 -14.36 -11.40 -4.66
CA LEU A 98 -14.08 -10.77 -5.95
C LEU A 98 -15.25 -10.90 -6.94
N GLY A 99 -16.27 -11.71 -6.62
CA GLY A 99 -17.38 -11.98 -7.53
C GLY A 99 -16.93 -12.69 -8.82
N ILE A 100 -15.84 -13.46 -8.75
CA ILE A 100 -15.36 -14.24 -9.89
C ILE A 100 -16.31 -15.43 -10.05
N ASN A 101 -17.20 -15.33 -11.04
CA ASN A 101 -18.06 -16.44 -11.42
C ASN A 101 -17.28 -17.44 -12.25
N ASP A 102 -17.46 -18.72 -11.93
CA ASP A 102 -16.99 -19.82 -12.74
C ASP A 102 -17.77 -19.85 -14.06
N ILE A 103 -17.09 -19.54 -15.15
CA ILE A 103 -17.66 -19.58 -16.52
C ILE A 103 -18.04 -20.99 -16.96
N TYR A 104 -17.65 -22.02 -16.21
CA TYR A 104 -18.01 -23.42 -16.43
C TYR A 104 -19.08 -23.93 -15.45
N SER A 105 -19.56 -23.11 -14.51
CA SER A 105 -20.65 -23.52 -13.63
C SER A 105 -21.95 -23.66 -14.42
N PRO A 106 -22.65 -24.80 -14.30
CA PRO A 106 -23.94 -24.98 -14.98
C PRO A 106 -24.97 -24.00 -14.43
N ALA A 107 -25.81 -23.49 -15.32
CA ALA A 107 -26.89 -22.54 -15.05
C ALA A 107 -27.98 -23.12 -14.14
#